data_AF-A0A8J3BBR3-F1
#
_entry.id   AF-A0A8J3BBR3-F1
#
_cell.length_a   1.000
_cell.length_b   1.000
_cell.length_c   1.000
_cell.angle_alpha   90.00
_cell.angle_beta   90.00
_cell.angle_gamma   90.00
#
_symmetry.space_group_name_H-M   'P 1'
#
loop_
_entity.id
_entity.type
_entity.pdbx_description
1 polymer ?
#
loop_
_entity_poly.entity_id
_entity_poly.type
_entity_poly.pdbx_seq_one_letter_code
_entity_poly.pdbx_strand_id
1 'polypeptide(L)'
;MSEPDSAQLHAHAVELVATMRQERARRAAAGQDCAQVDRMLVELEAAAQQLHDVAVVAAIRGVVERHGGGPYPVEDLAAFTGLPDADVRRALGQLVDAGLAEPPEDSTSR
;
A
#
# COMPACT_ATOMS: atom_id res chain seq x y z
N MET A 1 -22.94 9.18 -7.38
CA MET A 1 -22.23 7.92 -7.07
C MET A 1 -20.88 8.34 -6.55
N SER A 2 -20.52 7.99 -5.32
CA SER A 2 -19.19 8.30 -4.80
C SER A 2 -18.18 7.37 -5.47
N GLU A 3 -17.06 7.92 -5.95
CA GLU A 3 -15.96 7.09 -6.45
C GLU A 3 -15.42 6.23 -5.31
N PRO A 4 -15.06 4.97 -5.58
CA PRO A 4 -14.52 4.08 -4.56
C PRO A 4 -13.17 4.61 -4.07
N ASP A 5 -12.99 4.62 -2.75
CA ASP A 5 -11.73 5.01 -2.12
C ASP A 5 -10.62 4.00 -2.49
N SER A 6 -9.41 4.49 -2.72
CA SER A 6 -8.19 3.71 -3.00
C SER A 6 -7.99 2.53 -2.03
N ALA A 7 -8.30 2.72 -0.75
CA ALA A 7 -8.24 1.65 0.25
C ALA A 7 -9.28 0.53 -0.01
N GLN A 8 -10.49 0.89 -0.46
CA GLN A 8 -11.52 -0.09 -0.83
C GLN A 8 -11.15 -0.83 -2.11
N LEU A 9 -10.57 -0.13 -3.09
CA LEU A 9 -10.06 -0.74 -4.31
C LEU A 9 -8.91 -1.71 -4.01
N HIS A 10 -7.97 -1.33 -3.13
CA HIS A 10 -6.91 -2.24 -2.68
C HIS A 10 -7.47 -3.49 -2.01
N ALA A 11 -8.40 -3.33 -1.06
CA ALA A 11 -9.03 -4.47 -0.38
C ALA A 11 -9.72 -5.42 -1.36
N HIS A 12 -10.43 -4.89 -2.35
CA HIS A 12 -11.07 -5.69 -3.38
C HIS A 12 -10.05 -6.41 -4.27
N ALA A 13 -8.97 -5.74 -4.66
CA ALA A 13 -7.88 -6.35 -5.43
C ALA A 13 -7.22 -7.50 -4.64
N VAL A 14 -6.99 -7.34 -3.33
CA VAL A 14 -6.45 -8.40 -2.47
C VAL A 14 -7.40 -9.59 -2.39
N GLU A 15 -8.70 -9.36 -2.27
CA GLU A 15 -9.71 -10.43 -2.26
C GLU A 15 -9.73 -11.20 -3.60
N LEU A 16 -9.65 -10.48 -4.72
CA LEU A 16 -9.55 -11.08 -6.06
C LEU A 16 -8.29 -11.93 -6.20
N VAL A 17 -7.14 -11.44 -5.74
CA VAL A 17 -5.87 -12.20 -5.73
C VAL A 17 -6.02 -13.48 -4.90
N ALA A 18 -6.59 -13.38 -3.69
CA ALA A 18 -6.80 -14.54 -2.83
C ALA A 18 -7.70 -15.60 -3.49
N THR A 19 -8.79 -15.15 -4.11
CA THR A 19 -9.73 -16.00 -4.85
C THR A 19 -9.04 -16.68 -6.04
N MET A 20 -8.26 -15.93 -6.81
CA MET A 20 -7.51 -16.46 -7.96
C MET A 20 -6.44 -17.46 -7.54
N ARG A 21 -5.75 -17.24 -6.40
CA ARG A 21 -4.79 -18.22 -5.85
C ARG A 21 -5.47 -19.52 -5.43
N GLN A 22 -6.66 -19.43 -4.85
CA GLN A 22 -7.45 -20.61 -4.49
C GLN A 22 -7.89 -21.39 -5.74
N GLU A 23 -8.35 -20.68 -6.77
CA GLU A 23 -8.73 -21.30 -8.04
C GLU A 23 -7.54 -21.96 -8.75
N ARG A 24 -6.38 -21.28 -8.74
CA ARG A 24 -5.12 -21.83 -9.24
C ARG A 24 -4.75 -23.13 -8.53
N ALA A 25 -4.82 -23.16 -7.20
CA ALA A 25 -4.54 -24.35 -6.42
C ALA A 25 -5.49 -25.51 -6.75
N ARG A 26 -6.79 -25.22 -6.94
CA ARG A 26 -7.79 -26.21 -7.35
C ARG A 26 -7.48 -26.81 -8.72
N ARG A 27 -7.15 -25.98 -9.71
CA ARG A 27 -6.79 -26.42 -11.07
C ARG A 27 -5.54 -27.28 -11.10
N ALA A 28 -4.51 -26.86 -10.36
CA ALA A 28 -3.27 -27.62 -10.22
C ALA A 28 -3.51 -29.00 -9.60
N ALA A 29 -4.35 -29.09 -8.55
CA ALA A 29 -4.72 -30.36 -7.94
C ALA A 29 -5.51 -31.27 -8.90
N ALA A 30 -6.25 -30.70 -9.86
CA ALA A 30 -6.94 -31.42 -10.93
C ALA A 30 -6.03 -31.73 -12.15
N GLY A 31 -4.74 -31.40 -12.10
CA GLY A 31 -3.80 -31.62 -13.20
C GLY A 31 -4.03 -30.72 -14.42
N GLN A 32 -4.73 -29.60 -14.25
CA GLN A 32 -5.04 -28.66 -15.33
C GLN A 32 -3.91 -27.63 -15.52
N ASP A 33 -3.73 -27.15 -16.75
CA ASP A 33 -2.80 -26.06 -17.05
C ASP A 33 -3.23 -24.76 -16.34
N CYS A 34 -2.27 -24.14 -15.65
CA CYS A 34 -2.45 -22.93 -14.87
C CYS A 34 -1.75 -21.70 -15.47
N ALA A 35 -1.09 -21.81 -16.63
CA ALA A 35 -0.25 -20.73 -17.17
C ALA A 35 -1.00 -19.41 -17.39
N GLN A 36 -2.27 -19.47 -17.81
CA GLN A 36 -3.09 -18.26 -17.93
C GLN A 36 -3.42 -17.64 -16.57
N VAL A 37 -3.78 -18.47 -15.58
CA VAL A 37 -4.12 -18.03 -14.22
C VAL A 37 -2.90 -17.42 -13.54
N ASP A 38 -1.72 -18.03 -13.72
CA ASP A 38 -0.45 -17.55 -13.18
C ASP A 38 -0.10 -16.16 -13.76
N ARG A 39 -0.32 -15.92 -15.06
CA ARG A 39 -0.15 -14.58 -15.65
C ARG A 39 -1.11 -13.55 -15.08
N MET A 40 -2.40 -13.88 -14.96
CA MET A 40 -3.38 -12.99 -14.37
C MET A 40 -3.07 -12.66 -12.90
N LEU A 41 -2.57 -13.64 -12.15
CA LEU A 41 -2.15 -13.43 -10.76
C LEU A 41 -1.01 -12.42 -10.64
N VAL A 42 0.00 -12.50 -11.50
CA VAL A 42 1.11 -11.52 -11.51
C VAL A 42 0.59 -10.10 -11.75
N GLU A 43 -0.30 -9.92 -12.73
CA GLU A 43 -0.86 -8.61 -13.04
C GLU A 43 -1.73 -8.06 -11.89
N LEU A 44 -2.57 -8.91 -11.30
CA LEU A 44 -3.45 -8.53 -10.19
C LEU A 44 -2.67 -8.22 -8.91
N GLU A 45 -1.62 -8.98 -8.61
CA GLU A 45 -0.73 -8.73 -7.47
C GLU A 45 -0.01 -7.38 -7.62
N ALA A 46 0.47 -7.07 -8.83
CA ALA A 46 1.07 -5.76 -9.11
C ALA A 46 0.06 -4.62 -8.95
N ALA A 47 -1.16 -4.79 -9.46
CA ALA A 47 -2.23 -3.79 -9.32
C ALA A 47 -2.63 -3.59 -7.84
N ALA A 48 -2.75 -4.67 -7.06
CA ALA A 48 -3.05 -4.59 -5.63
C ALA A 48 -1.96 -3.80 -4.89
N GLN A 49 -0.69 -4.05 -5.18
CA GLN A 49 0.42 -3.32 -4.57
C GLN A 49 0.39 -1.82 -4.93
N GLN A 50 0.09 -1.46 -6.18
CA GLN A 50 -0.02 -0.06 -6.59
C GLN A 50 -1.16 0.67 -5.86
N LEU A 51 -2.30 -0.01 -5.69
CA LEU A 51 -3.44 0.54 -4.95
C LEU A 51 -3.12 0.72 -3.46
N HIS A 52 -2.38 -0.22 -2.86
CA HIS A 52 -1.87 -0.09 -1.50
C HIS A 52 -0.99 1.15 -1.36
N ASP A 53 -0.01 1.31 -2.26
CA ASP A 53 0.93 2.44 -2.23
C ASP A 53 0.19 3.79 -2.34
N VAL A 54 -0.82 3.89 -3.21
CA VAL A 54 -1.68 5.09 -3.31
C VAL A 54 -2.43 5.35 -2.00
N ALA A 55 -3.01 4.31 -1.38
CA ALA A 55 -3.73 4.45 -0.12
C ALA A 55 -2.80 4.90 1.03
N VAL A 56 -1.58 4.37 1.10
CA VAL A 56 -0.55 4.77 2.07
C VAL A 56 -0.17 6.24 1.89
N VAL A 57 0.13 6.67 0.65
CA VAL A 57 0.46 8.08 0.36
C VAL A 57 -0.70 9.01 0.70
N ALA A 58 -1.94 8.62 0.35
CA ALA A 58 -3.13 9.39 0.68
C ALA A 58 -3.32 9.55 2.19
N ALA A 59 -3.10 8.48 2.96
CA ALA A 59 -3.18 8.51 4.42
C ALA A 59 -2.15 9.47 5.04
N ILE A 60 -0.89 9.38 4.62
CA ILE A 60 0.19 10.24 5.15
C ILE A 60 -0.01 11.69 4.72
N ARG A 61 -0.39 11.94 3.46
CA ARG A 61 -0.73 13.27 2.98
C ARG A 61 -1.87 13.89 3.80
N GLY A 62 -2.88 13.10 4.19
CA GLY A 62 -3.96 13.55 5.06
C GLY A 62 -3.48 13.97 6.46
N VAL A 63 -2.40 13.37 6.98
CA VAL A 63 -1.75 13.82 8.22
C VAL A 63 -1.05 15.15 7.99
N VAL A 64 -0.23 15.24 6.94
CA VAL A 64 0.53 16.45 6.58
C VAL A 64 -0.39 17.65 6.35
N GLU A 65 -1.47 17.47 5.59
CA GLU A 65 -2.44 18.54 5.32
C GLU A 65 -3.13 19.04 6.60
N ARG A 66 -3.33 18.17 7.59
CA ARG A 66 -4.01 18.50 8.85
C ARG A 66 -3.08 19.08 9.91
N HIS A 67 -1.84 18.64 9.95
CA HIS A 67 -0.90 18.91 11.05
C HIS A 67 0.34 19.70 10.62
N GLY A 68 0.54 19.96 9.33
CA GLY A 68 1.70 20.67 8.79
C GLY A 68 2.74 19.76 8.12
N GLY A 69 3.85 20.33 7.66
CA GLY A 69 4.87 19.60 6.91
C GLY A 69 5.70 18.60 7.72
N GLY A 70 5.69 18.70 9.06
CA GLY A 70 6.58 17.93 9.94
C GLY A 70 7.68 18.82 10.56
N PRO A 71 8.76 18.21 11.08
CA PRO A 71 9.16 16.81 10.88
C PRO A 71 8.29 15.80 11.65
N TYR A 72 8.16 14.59 11.11
CA TYR A 72 7.38 13.50 11.70
C TYR A 72 8.23 12.24 11.86
N PRO A 73 8.40 11.70 13.08
CA PRO A 73 8.97 10.38 13.28
C PRO A 73 8.14 9.31 12.54
N VAL A 74 8.81 8.31 11.98
CA VAL A 74 8.14 7.24 11.22
C VAL A 74 7.22 6.43 12.13
N GLU A 75 7.64 6.22 13.38
CA GLU A 75 6.90 5.44 14.38
C GLU A 75 5.59 6.15 14.78
N ASP A 76 5.61 7.48 14.87
CA ASP A 76 4.44 8.28 15.18
C ASP A 76 3.44 8.27 14.03
N LEU A 77 3.92 8.39 12.79
CA LEU A 77 3.08 8.26 11.59
C LEU A 77 2.50 6.86 11.46
N ALA A 78 3.27 5.81 11.75
CA ALA A 78 2.79 4.43 11.76
C ALA A 78 1.69 4.24 12.81
N ALA A 79 1.88 4.76 14.02
CA ALA A 79 0.86 4.72 15.06
C ALA A 79 -0.41 5.51 14.67
N PHE A 80 -0.27 6.66 14.02
CA PHE A 80 -1.39 7.51 13.63
C PHE A 80 -2.20 6.95 12.46
N THR A 81 -1.52 6.33 11.50
CA THR A 81 -2.13 5.78 10.28
C THR A 81 -2.50 4.30 10.41
N GLY A 82 -1.96 3.59 11.40
CA GLY A 82 -2.09 2.14 11.55
C GLY A 82 -1.34 1.35 10.49
N LEU A 83 -0.39 1.97 9.78
CA LEU A 83 0.36 1.37 8.68
C LEU A 83 1.74 0.86 9.15
N PRO A 84 2.32 -0.14 8.48
CA PRO A 84 3.67 -0.61 8.79
C PRO A 84 4.73 0.47 8.58
N ASP A 85 5.72 0.55 9.45
CA ASP A 85 6.83 1.52 9.38
C ASP A 85 7.54 1.54 8.02
N ALA A 86 7.69 0.39 7.37
CA ALA A 86 8.32 0.28 6.06
C ALA A 86 7.51 1.02 4.98
N ASP A 87 6.18 0.90 5.01
CA ASP A 87 5.29 1.57 4.07
C ASP A 87 5.27 3.07 4.35
N VAL A 88 5.20 3.44 5.64
CA VAL A 88 5.25 4.84 6.07
C VAL A 88 6.54 5.51 5.64
N ARG A 89 7.70 4.89 5.90
CA ARG A 89 9.00 5.42 5.52
C ARG A 89 9.12 5.63 4.02
N ARG A 90 8.67 4.66 3.23
CA ARG A 90 8.71 4.72 1.77
C ARG A 90 7.85 5.86 1.22
N ALA A 91 6.60 5.96 1.69
CA ALA A 91 5.68 7.00 1.23
C ALA A 91 6.05 8.39 1.75
N LEU A 92 6.55 8.52 2.99
CA LEU A 92 7.11 9.77 3.51
C LEU A 92 8.29 10.24 2.66
N GLY A 93 9.21 9.33 2.28
CA GLY A 93 10.31 9.64 1.38
C GLY A 93 9.83 10.22 0.04
N GLN A 94 8.79 9.64 -0.56
CA GLN A 94 8.20 10.18 -1.80
C GLN A 94 7.61 11.59 -1.62
N LEU A 95 6.99 11.86 -0.48
CA LEU A 95 6.45 13.20 -0.17
C LEU A 95 7.56 14.21 0.10
N VAL A 96 8.65 13.81 0.76
CA VAL A 96 9.84 14.65 0.97
C VAL A 96 10.50 14.98 -0.37
N ASP A 97 10.70 13.99 -1.24
CA ASP A 97 11.26 14.19 -2.59
C ASP A 97 10.39 15.14 -3.44
N ALA A 98 9.07 15.11 -3.22
CA ALA A 98 8.12 16.01 -3.87
C ALA A 98 8.05 17.42 -3.22
N GLY A 99 8.79 17.67 -2.13
CA GLY A 99 8.75 18.93 -1.38
C GLY A 99 7.45 19.16 -0.60
N LEU A 100 6.70 18.10 -0.32
CA LEU A 100 5.41 18.13 0.36
C LEU A 100 5.51 17.83 1.86
N ALA A 101 6.62 17.24 2.33
CA ALA A 101 6.87 16.93 3.72
C ALA A 101 8.33 17.25 4.10
N GLU A 102 8.58 17.46 5.39
CA GLU A 102 9.93 17.54 5.94
C GLU A 102 10.46 16.14 6.26
N PRO A 103 11.78 15.90 6.10
CA PRO A 103 12.38 14.62 6.47
C PRO A 103 12.14 14.30 7.95
N PRO A 104 12.01 13.00 8.31
CA PRO A 104 11.84 12.61 9.70
C PRO A 104 13.04 13.07 10.53
N GLU A 105 12.81 13.51 11.77
CA GLU A 105 13.91 13.78 12.71
C GLU A 105 14.71 12.49 12.91
N ASP A 106 16.01 12.53 12.59
CA ASP A 106 16.90 11.43 12.91
C ASP A 106 16.87 11.21 14.42
N SER A 107 16.40 10.04 14.86
CA SER A 107 16.46 9.61 16.27
C SER A 107 17.91 9.44 16.79
N THR A 108 18.94 9.93 16.09
CA THR A 108 20.32 10.00 16.57
C THR A 108 20.59 11.27 17.36
N SER A 109 19.88 11.41 18.48
CA SER A 109 20.37 12.15 19.65
C SER A 109 19.60 11.70 20.89
N ARG A 110 20.02 10.57 21.47
CA ARG A 110 20.17 10.35 22.92
C ARG A 110 20.75 8.99 23.23
#